data_AF-A0A927RH23-F1
#
_entry.id   AF-A0A927RH23-F1
#
_cell.length_a   1.000
_cell.length_b   1.000
_cell.length_c   1.000
_cell.angle_alpha   90.00
_cell.angle_beta   90.00
_cell.angle_gamma   90.00
#
_symmetry.space_group_name_H-M   'P 1'
#
loop_
_entity.id
_entity.type
_entity.pdbx_description
1 polymer ?
#
loop_
_entity_poly.entity_id
_entity_poly.type
_entity_poly.pdbx_seq_one_letter_code
_entity_poly.pdbx_strand_id
1 'polypeptide(L)' 'MGRRRENVDQADVLGWVEQTAKYLRDQDRMPLIAGRIFGWLMICDPTEQTAAQIAARSAPAVRR' A
#
# COMPACT_ATOMS: atom_id res chain seq x y z
N MET A 1 16.96 22.90 -5.33
CA MET A 1 16.26 22.69 -4.03
C MET A 1 15.65 21.29 -4.05
N GLY A 2 16.48 20.26 -3.89
CA GLY A 2 16.03 18.86 -3.91
C GLY A 2 15.48 18.51 -2.53
N ARG A 3 14.18 18.20 -2.45
CA ARG A 3 13.55 17.68 -1.23
C ARG A 3 14.36 16.45 -0.80
N ARG A 4 15.00 16.50 0.38
CA ARG A 4 15.54 15.30 1.03
C ARG A 4 14.38 14.30 1.05
N ARG A 5 14.48 13.21 0.29
CA ARG A 5 13.58 12.06 0.50
C ARG A 5 13.94 11.57 1.90
N GLU A 6 13.10 11.86 2.89
CA GLU A 6 13.13 11.10 4.13
C GLU A 6 13.08 9.63 3.73
N ASN A 7 14.05 8.84 4.19
CA ASN A 7 14.01 7.40 4.02
C ASN A 7 12.84 6.90 4.87
N VAL A 8 11.63 6.92 4.31
CA VAL A 8 10.47 6.28 4.92
C VAL A 8 10.76 4.79 4.97
N ASP A 9 10.71 4.20 6.16
CA ASP A 9 10.96 2.77 6.31
C ASP A 9 9.90 1.99 5.51
N GLN A 10 10.31 0.91 4.87
CA GLN A 10 9.39 -0.02 4.23
C GLN A 10 8.33 -0.54 5.22
N ALA A 11 8.68 -0.67 6.50
CA ALA A 11 7.74 -1.02 7.57
C ALA A 11 6.64 0.03 7.75
N ASP A 12 6.97 1.32 7.66
CA ASP A 12 6.00 2.42 7.78
C ASP A 12 5.05 2.43 6.59
N VAL A 13 5.59 2.22 5.38
CA VAL A 13 4.81 2.09 4.14
C VAL A 13 3.81 0.93 4.24
N LEU A 14 4.26 -0.25 4.66
CA LEU A 14 3.38 -1.41 4.82
C LEU A 14 2.36 -1.20 5.95
N GLY A 15 2.77 -0.54 7.04
CA GLY A 15 1.88 -0.17 8.13
C GLY A 15 0.74 0.73 7.67
N TRP A 16 1.07 1.74 6.84
CA TRP A 16 0.08 2.64 6.26
C TRP A 16 -0.87 1.92 5.29
N VAL A 17 -0.37 1.00 4.45
CA VAL A 17 -1.20 0.18 3.54
C VAL A 17 -2.21 -0.66 4.33
N GLU A 18 -1.76 -1.29 5.41
CA GLU A 18 -2.60 -2.15 6.24
C GLU A 18 -3.64 -1.35 7.04
N GLN A 19 -3.27 -0.18 7.56
CA GLN A 19 -4.20 0.71 8.26
C GLN A 19 -5.29 1.23 7.32
N THR A 20 -4.92 1.64 6.11
CA THR A 20 -5.87 2.07 5.07
C THR A 20 -6.85 0.96 4.71
N ALA A 21 -6.36 -0.27 4.55
CA ALA A 21 -7.21 -1.41 4.22
C ALA A 21 -8.23 -1.72 5.34
N LYS A 22 -7.81 -1.64 6.61
CA LYS A 22 -8.71 -1.81 7.77
C LYS A 22 -9.75 -0.71 7.83
N TYR A 23 -9.36 0.55 7.63
CA TYR A 23 -10.26 1.68 7.60
C TYR A 23 -11.35 1.52 6.53
N LEU A 24 -10.97 1.21 5.28
CA LEU A 24 -11.91 1.05 4.17
C LEU A 24 -12.82 -0.18 4.32
N ARG A 25 -12.32 -1.25 4.94
CA ARG A 25 -13.16 -2.40 5.30
C ARG A 25 -14.23 -2.00 6.30
N ASP A 26 -13.86 -1.21 7.31
CA ASP A 26 -14.75 -0.87 8.41
C ASP A 26 -15.78 0.19 7.99
N GLN A 27 -15.39 1.16 7.15
CA GLN A 27 -16.28 2.23 6.64
C GLN A 27 -17.12 1.77 5.44
N ASP A 28 -16.49 1.16 4.43
CA ASP A 28 -17.10 0.94 3.11
C ASP A 28 -17.32 -0.55 2.78
N ARG A 29 -17.03 -1.46 3.73
CA ARG A 29 -17.07 -2.92 3.53
C ARG A 29 -16.19 -3.39 2.37
N MET A 30 -15.16 -2.61 2.05
CA MET A 30 -14.21 -2.93 1.00
C MET A 30 -13.43 -4.21 1.36
N PRO A 31 -13.25 -5.16 0.41
CA PRO A 31 -12.38 -6.29 0.63
C PRO A 31 -10.97 -5.83 0.99
N LEU A 32 -10.33 -6.48 1.97
CA LEU A 32 -9.00 -6.07 2.45
C LEU A 32 -7.96 -5.98 1.32
N ILE A 33 -7.99 -6.90 0.35
CA ILE A 33 -7.09 -6.85 -0.80
C ILE A 33 -7.29 -5.57 -1.64
N ALA A 34 -8.54 -5.16 -1.85
CA ALA A 34 -8.84 -3.94 -2.58
C ALA A 34 -8.37 -2.72 -1.78
N GLY A 35 -8.59 -2.71 -0.45
CA GLY A 35 -8.11 -1.66 0.44
C GLY A 35 -6.58 -1.52 0.46
N ARG A 36 -5.85 -2.64 0.39
CA ARG A 36 -4.38 -2.62 0.32
C ARG A 36 -3.86 -2.08 -1.01
N ILE A 37 -4.51 -2.45 -2.12
CA ILE A 37 -4.19 -1.90 -3.44
C ILE A 37 -4.44 -0.39 -3.45
N PHE A 38 -5.63 0.03 -2.99
CA PHE A 38 -6.00 1.44 -2.92
C PHE A 38 -5.01 2.23 -2.05
N GLY A 39 -4.65 1.67 -0.89
CA GLY A 39 -3.52 2.10 -0.11
C GLY A 39 -2.31 2.31 -1.02
N TRP A 40 -1.67 1.25 -1.47
CA TRP A 40 -0.42 1.36 -2.23
C TRP A 40 -0.43 2.46 -3.32
N LEU A 41 -1.54 2.59 -4.06
CA LEU A 41 -1.70 3.61 -5.10
C LEU A 41 -1.63 5.07 -4.61
N MET A 42 -2.02 5.40 -3.37
CA MET A 42 -1.96 6.80 -2.89
C MET A 42 -0.54 7.27 -2.59
N ILE A 43 0.41 6.36 -2.34
CA ILE A 43 1.76 6.71 -1.86
C ILE A 43 2.88 6.23 -2.78
N CYS A 44 2.58 5.42 -3.79
CA CYS A 44 3.60 4.81 -4.60
C CYS A 44 4.37 5.81 -5.50
N ASP A 45 5.68 5.63 -5.57
CA ASP A 45 6.59 6.31 -6.48
C ASP A 45 7.48 5.25 -7.16
N PRO A 46 7.41 5.06 -8.49
CA PRO A 46 6.57 5.79 -9.44
C PRO A 46 5.07 5.44 -9.33
N THR A 47 4.22 6.41 -9.69
CA THR A 47 2.76 6.24 -9.71
C THR A 47 2.31 5.22 -10.76
N GLU A 48 2.98 5.17 -11.92
CA GLU A 48 2.71 4.16 -12.94
C GLU A 48 3.39 2.84 -12.61
N GLN A 49 2.58 1.81 -12.38
CA GLN A 49 3.03 0.44 -12.12
C GLN A 49 2.10 -0.57 -12.81
N THR A 50 2.68 -1.68 -13.24
CA THR A 50 1.92 -2.82 -13.77
C THR A 50 1.14 -3.53 -12.66
N ALA A 51 0.07 -4.25 -13.03
CA ALA A 51 -0.71 -5.05 -12.08
C ALA A 51 0.14 -6.07 -11.31
N ALA A 52 1.15 -6.66 -11.97
CA ALA A 52 2.08 -7.59 -11.33
C ALA A 52 2.95 -6.91 -10.26
N GLN A 53 3.45 -5.70 -10.52
CA GLN A 53 4.21 -4.91 -9.55
C GLN A 53 3.36 -4.51 -8.35
N ILE A 54 2.11 -4.09 -8.59
CA ILE A 54 1.16 -3.74 -7.53
C ILE A 54 0.85 -4.96 -6.65
N ALA A 55 0.60 -6.13 -7.25
CA ALA A 55 0.30 -7.35 -6.52
C ALA A 55 1.45 -7.76 -5.58
N ALA A 56 2.71 -7.63 -6.03
CA ALA A 56 3.89 -7.94 -5.22
C ALA A 56 4.08 -7.02 -4.00
N ARG A 57 3.44 -5.83 -3.99
CA ARG A 57 3.58 -4.82 -2.93
C ARG A 57 2.37 -4.72 -2.00
N SER A 58 1.18 -5.10 -2.48
CA SER A 58 -0.09 -4.93 -1.76
C SER A 58 -0.73 -6.25 -1.28
N ALA A 59 -0.28 -7.40 -1.79
CA ALA A 59 -0.74 -8.69 -1.28
C ALA A 59 -0.17 -8.97 0.11
N PRO A 60 -0.93 -9.62 1.01
CA PRO A 60 -0.36 -10.09 2.27
C PRO A 60 0.79 -11.06 1.96
N ALA A 61 1.88 -10.96 2.74
CA ALA A 61 2.95 -11.95 2.68
C ALA A 61 2.36 -13.33 2.97
N VAL A 62 2.25 -14.18 1.95
CA VAL A 62 1.87 -15.58 2.13
C VAL A 62 2.99 -16.22 2.93
N ARG A 63 2.78 -16.40 4.25
CA ARG A 63 3.65 -17.27 5.03
C ARG A 63 3.42 -18.69 4.51
N ARG A 64 4.49 -19.28 3.95
CA ARG A 64 4.56 -20.73 3.74
C ARG A 64 4.64 -21.43 5.09
#